data_AF-A0A817PKM9-F1
#
_entry.id   AF-A0A817PKM9-F1
#
_cell.length_a   1.000
_cell.length_b   1.000
_cell.length_c   1.000
_cell.angle_alpha   90.00
_cell.angle_beta   90.00
_cell.angle_gamma   90.00
#
_symmetry.space_group_name_H-M   'P 1'
#
loop_
_entity.id
_entity.type
_entity.pdbx_description
1 polymer ?
#
loop_
_entity_poly.entity_id
_entity_poly.type
_entity_poly.pdbx_seq_one_letter_code
_entity_poly.pdbx_strand_id
1 'polypeptide(L)'
;MPFSNKYHITIVGAGIMDLTTACTLLKEYPFDDNFYLTIISEQFSPDTTDDISAGYWELYGFASIDKRILRWAGYSYDIFLSEFFSTKTAQAGLMKMSAYTLRGYHEQNKHRNNHKPQFSTLVNHFRMLNQHEIEMFNHLKPTSDFVMSTFAIEVRYYLRELQLEV
;
A
#
# COMPACT_ATOMS: atom_id res chain seq x y z
N MET A 1 44.34 9.48 -13.07
CA MET A 1 42.93 9.36 -13.46
C MET A 1 42.16 9.12 -12.16
N PRO A 2 41.18 9.95 -11.78
CA PRO A 2 40.39 9.63 -10.61
C PRO A 2 39.50 8.43 -11.00
N PHE A 3 39.53 7.38 -10.18
CA PHE A 3 38.66 6.23 -10.31
C PHE A 3 37.21 6.73 -10.39
N SER A 4 36.46 6.43 -11.46
CA SER A 4 35.02 6.60 -11.39
C SER A 4 34.53 5.54 -10.40
N ASN A 5 34.02 5.99 -9.25
CA ASN A 5 33.51 5.06 -8.26
C ASN A 5 32.28 4.37 -8.86
N LYS A 6 32.39 3.07 -9.11
CA LYS A 6 31.26 2.22 -9.49
C LYS A 6 30.49 1.83 -8.24
N TYR A 7 29.19 2.03 -8.29
CA TYR A 7 28.25 1.64 -7.24
C TYR A 7 27.56 0.36 -7.67
N HIS A 8 27.86 -0.74 -6.97
CA HIS A 8 27.18 -2.02 -7.15
C HIS A 8 26.22 -2.21 -5.99
N ILE A 9 24.92 -2.17 -6.27
CA ILE A 9 23.86 -2.38 -5.28
C ILE A 9 23.20 -3.72 -5.53
N THR A 10 23.14 -4.54 -4.49
CA THR A 10 22.39 -5.79 -4.52
C THR A 10 21.17 -5.66 -3.61
N ILE A 11 19.99 -5.90 -4.18
CA ILE A 11 18.73 -6.04 -3.44
C ILE A 11 18.46 -7.54 -3.26
N VAL A 12 18.15 -7.94 -2.04
CA VAL A 12 17.89 -9.34 -1.67
C VAL A 12 16.40 -9.49 -1.41
N GLY A 13 15.72 -10.19 -2.32
CA GLY A 13 14.27 -10.33 -2.35
C GLY A 13 13.69 -9.81 -3.66
N ALA A 14 12.50 -10.29 -4.01
CA ALA A 14 11.75 -9.87 -5.19
C ALA A 14 10.27 -9.61 -4.87
N GLY A 15 9.99 -9.24 -3.61
CA GLY A 15 8.67 -8.84 -3.15
C GLY A 15 8.38 -7.37 -3.40
N ILE A 16 7.27 -6.88 -2.86
CA ILE A 16 6.79 -5.51 -3.09
C ILE A 16 7.79 -4.48 -2.57
N MET A 17 8.39 -4.73 -1.41
CA MET A 17 9.38 -3.83 -0.80
C MET A 17 10.65 -3.74 -1.64
N ASP A 18 11.09 -4.86 -2.20
CA ASP A 18 12.34 -4.97 -2.95
C ASP A 18 12.21 -4.31 -4.32
N LEU A 19 11.15 -4.64 -5.05
CA LEU A 19 10.91 -4.12 -6.39
C LEU A 19 10.57 -2.62 -6.39
N THR A 20 9.79 -2.15 -5.41
CA THR A 20 9.56 -0.70 -5.27
C THR A 20 10.84 0.04 -4.90
N THR A 21 11.69 -0.53 -4.03
CA THR A 21 13.01 0.03 -3.72
C THR A 21 13.90 0.10 -4.96
N ALA A 22 13.95 -0.97 -5.76
CA ALA A 22 14.68 -1.03 -7.03
C ALA A 22 14.22 0.05 -8.00
N CYS A 23 12.91 0.17 -8.22
CA CYS A 23 12.31 1.19 -9.07
C CYS A 23 12.65 2.61 -8.58
N THR A 24 12.59 2.86 -7.27
CA THR A 24 12.95 4.16 -6.70
C THR A 24 14.42 4.48 -6.97
N LEU A 25 15.34 3.54 -6.73
CA LEU A 25 16.77 3.77 -7.00
C LEU A 25 17.03 4.08 -8.47
N LEU A 26 16.43 3.34 -9.40
CA LEU A 26 16.57 3.60 -10.84
C LEU A 26 16.00 4.98 -11.25
N LYS A 27 14.91 5.42 -10.60
CA LYS A 27 14.31 6.75 -10.84
C LYS A 27 15.16 7.89 -10.27
N GLU A 28 15.87 7.67 -9.17
CA GLU A 28 16.76 8.67 -8.54
C GLU A 28 18.12 8.78 -9.25
N TYR A 29 18.60 7.68 -9.87
CA TYR A 29 19.90 7.63 -10.57
C TYR A 29 19.79 7.24 -12.07
N PRO A 30 18.92 7.88 -12.88
CA PRO A 30 18.59 7.41 -14.23
C PRO A 30 19.70 7.60 -15.29
N PHE A 31 20.77 8.33 -14.97
CA PHE A 31 21.86 8.68 -15.91
C PHE A 31 23.26 8.44 -15.33
N ASP A 32 23.38 7.61 -14.29
CA ASP A 32 24.69 7.25 -13.74
C ASP A 32 25.18 5.93 -14.35
N ASP A 33 26.06 6.03 -15.36
CA ASP A 33 26.69 4.87 -16.01
C ASP A 33 27.56 4.02 -15.03
N ASN A 34 27.81 4.53 -13.83
CA ASN A 34 28.53 3.83 -12.78
C ASN A 34 27.61 3.15 -11.76
N PHE A 35 26.29 3.25 -11.92
CA PHE A 35 25.28 2.62 -11.06
C PHE A 35 24.85 1.27 -11.64
N TYR A 36 25.06 0.19 -10.87
CA TYR A 36 24.69 -1.16 -11.23
C TYR A 36 23.79 -1.75 -10.14
N LEU A 37 22.55 -2.04 -10.50
CA LEU A 37 21.58 -2.69 -9.62
C LEU A 37 21.48 -4.18 -9.96
N THR A 38 21.42 -5.04 -8.96
CA THR A 38 21.16 -6.47 -9.14
C THR A 38 20.15 -6.92 -8.10
N ILE A 39 19.10 -7.58 -8.55
CA ILE A 39 18.12 -8.22 -7.66
C ILE A 39 18.44 -9.70 -7.60
N ILE A 40 18.58 -10.24 -6.39
CA ILE A 40 18.72 -11.67 -6.15
C ILE A 40 17.59 -12.13 -5.23
N SER A 41 16.94 -13.23 -5.58
CA SER A 41 15.89 -13.81 -4.74
C SER A 41 15.81 -15.32 -4.98
N GLU A 42 15.39 -16.05 -3.95
CA GLU A 42 15.05 -17.47 -4.09
C GLU A 42 13.75 -17.64 -4.90
N GLN A 43 12.79 -16.73 -4.70
CA GLN A 43 11.48 -16.75 -5.33
C GLN A 43 11.14 -15.39 -5.93
N PHE A 44 10.47 -15.41 -7.06
CA PHE A 44 9.90 -14.23 -7.72
C PHE A 44 8.38 -14.42 -7.79
N SER A 45 7.64 -13.35 -8.07
CA SER A 45 6.21 -13.48 -8.39
C SER A 45 6.02 -14.54 -9.50
N PRO A 46 5.10 -15.50 -9.34
CA PRO A 46 3.92 -15.46 -8.48
C PRO A 46 4.04 -16.16 -7.11
N ASP A 47 5.26 -16.42 -6.63
CA ASP A 47 5.49 -17.31 -5.49
C ASP A 47 6.01 -16.56 -4.25
N THR A 48 5.84 -15.24 -4.15
CA THR A 48 6.21 -14.46 -2.96
C THR A 48 5.08 -14.38 -1.93
N THR A 49 5.38 -13.95 -0.70
CA THR A 49 4.33 -13.67 0.30
C THR A 49 3.40 -12.54 -0.14
N ASP A 50 3.88 -11.62 -0.98
CA ASP A 50 3.09 -10.49 -1.46
C ASP A 50 2.03 -10.94 -2.49
N ASP A 51 2.30 -11.98 -3.29
CA ASP A 51 1.36 -12.56 -4.26
C ASP A 51 0.09 -13.14 -3.61
N ILE A 52 0.16 -13.52 -2.33
CA ILE A 52 -0.98 -14.04 -1.56
C ILE A 52 -1.63 -12.97 -0.67
N SER A 53 -1.16 -11.73 -0.73
CA SER A 53 -1.74 -10.63 0.04
C SER A 53 -3.12 -10.23 -0.50
N ALA A 54 -3.97 -9.71 0.37
CA ALA A 54 -5.32 -9.27 -0.03
C ALA A 54 -5.31 -8.01 -0.90
N GLY A 55 -4.20 -7.27 -0.94
CA GLY A 55 -4.06 -6.08 -1.79
C GLY A 55 -4.85 -4.85 -1.37
N TYR A 56 -5.53 -4.89 -0.22
CA TYR A 56 -6.34 -3.78 0.26
C TYR A 56 -5.49 -2.74 1.00
N TRP A 57 -5.56 -1.49 0.56
CA TRP A 57 -4.86 -0.41 1.22
C TRP A 57 -5.63 0.06 2.47
N GLU A 58 -5.10 -0.23 3.64
CA GLU A 58 -5.52 0.33 4.93
C GLU A 58 -4.37 0.17 5.94
N LEU A 59 -4.22 1.12 6.87
CA LEU A 59 -3.35 0.93 8.03
C LEU A 59 -4.11 0.23 9.16
N TYR A 60 -3.66 -0.95 9.57
CA TYR A 60 -4.25 -1.74 10.64
C TYR A 60 -3.18 -2.32 11.58
N GLY A 61 -3.61 -2.86 12.72
CA GLY A 61 -2.73 -3.60 13.64
C GLY A 61 -1.79 -2.76 14.51
N PHE A 62 -1.88 -1.43 14.47
CA PHE A 62 -1.06 -0.54 15.29
C PHE A 62 -1.79 -0.07 16.54
N ALA A 63 -1.17 -0.26 17.71
CA ALA A 63 -1.65 0.38 18.95
C ALA A 63 -1.49 1.91 18.91
N SER A 64 -0.43 2.38 18.24
CA SER A 64 -0.18 3.78 17.93
C SER A 64 0.61 3.85 16.62
N ILE A 65 0.27 4.77 15.72
CA ILE A 65 0.99 4.92 14.46
C ILE A 65 2.04 6.04 14.63
N ASP A 66 3.32 5.70 14.44
CA ASP A 66 4.42 6.67 14.40
C ASP A 66 4.26 7.59 13.17
N LYS A 67 4.66 8.86 13.30
CA LYS A 67 4.66 9.85 12.20
C LYS A 67 5.35 9.35 10.93
N ARG A 68 6.40 8.54 11.05
CA ARG A 68 7.11 7.94 9.91
C ARG A 68 6.23 6.96 9.13
N ILE A 69 5.48 6.12 9.83
CA ILE A 69 4.55 5.16 9.23
C ILE A 69 3.41 5.91 8.53
N LEU A 70 2.82 6.92 9.19
CA LEU A 70 1.81 7.77 8.55
C LEU A 70 2.34 8.45 7.29
N ARG A 71 3.59 8.93 7.32
CA ARG A 71 4.25 9.54 6.17
C ARG A 71 4.44 8.54 5.04
N TRP A 72 4.98 7.35 5.32
CA TRP A 72 5.15 6.30 4.30
C TRP A 72 3.83 5.84 3.71
N ALA A 73 2.81 5.68 4.54
CA ALA A 73 1.47 5.35 4.07
C ALA A 73 0.92 6.42 3.12
N GLY A 74 1.07 7.70 3.47
CA GLY A 74 0.69 8.80 2.59
C GLY A 74 1.40 8.73 1.23
N TYR A 75 2.72 8.54 1.23
CA TYR A 75 3.49 8.36 0.00
C TYR A 75 3.02 7.16 -0.84
N SER A 76 2.78 6.00 -0.22
CA SER A 76 2.27 4.82 -0.92
C SER A 76 0.88 5.05 -1.51
N TYR A 77 -0.01 5.72 -0.77
CA TYR A 77 -1.34 6.08 -1.27
C TYR A 77 -1.26 7.02 -2.48
N ASP A 78 -0.38 8.02 -2.42
CA ASP A 78 -0.18 8.97 -3.53
C ASP A 78 0.39 8.29 -4.78
N ILE A 79 1.28 7.29 -4.61
CA ILE A 79 1.77 6.45 -5.71
C ILE A 79 0.59 5.73 -6.37
N PHE A 80 -0.22 5.00 -5.60
CA PHE A 80 -1.38 4.29 -6.17
C PHE A 80 -2.40 5.23 -6.80
N LEU A 81 -2.59 6.42 -6.23
CA LEU A 81 -3.45 7.43 -6.81
C LEU A 81 -2.92 7.95 -8.14
N SER A 82 -1.62 8.22 -8.24
CA SER A 82 -0.97 8.64 -9.48
C SER A 82 -1.04 7.54 -10.54
N GLU A 83 -0.73 6.30 -10.18
CA GLU A 83 -0.80 5.15 -11.07
C GLU A 83 -2.21 4.87 -11.54
N PHE A 84 -3.22 5.03 -10.68
CA PHE A 84 -4.62 4.87 -11.05
C PHE A 84 -5.07 5.82 -12.16
N PHE A 85 -4.49 7.02 -12.23
CA PHE A 85 -4.74 7.98 -13.30
C PHE A 85 -3.80 7.81 -14.50
N SER A 86 -2.87 6.85 -14.46
CA SER A 86 -1.96 6.57 -15.56
C SER A 86 -2.58 5.64 -16.61
N THR A 87 -1.87 5.41 -17.71
CA THR A 87 -2.25 4.41 -18.71
C THR A 87 -1.97 2.97 -18.24
N LYS A 88 -1.25 2.79 -17.13
CA LYS A 88 -0.83 1.47 -16.61
C LYS A 88 -1.84 0.84 -15.65
N THR A 89 -2.85 1.59 -15.18
CA THR A 89 -3.79 1.16 -14.12
C THR A 89 -4.31 -0.26 -14.27
N ALA A 90 -4.80 -0.59 -15.47
CA ALA A 90 -5.40 -1.90 -15.74
C ALA A 90 -4.37 -3.04 -15.74
N GLN A 91 -3.15 -2.78 -16.23
CA GLN A 91 -2.05 -3.76 -16.27
C GLN A 91 -1.48 -3.98 -14.87
N ALA A 92 -1.39 -2.90 -14.09
CA ALA A 92 -0.90 -2.88 -12.72
C ALA A 92 -1.87 -3.52 -11.71
N GLY A 93 -3.08 -3.91 -12.12
CA GLY A 93 -4.07 -4.53 -11.23
C GLY A 93 -4.66 -3.57 -10.20
N LEU A 94 -4.58 -2.25 -10.41
CA LEU A 94 -5.09 -1.25 -9.47
C LEU A 94 -6.58 -0.97 -9.69
N MET A 95 -7.35 -0.98 -8.60
CA MET A 95 -8.75 -0.57 -8.58
C MET A 95 -9.00 0.40 -7.43
N LYS A 96 -9.64 1.54 -7.73
CA LYS A 96 -10.18 2.42 -6.70
C LYS A 96 -11.60 1.99 -6.34
N MET A 97 -11.87 1.82 -5.05
CA MET A 97 -13.17 1.37 -4.55
C MET A 97 -13.60 2.15 -3.31
N SER A 98 -14.91 2.17 -3.05
CA SER A 98 -15.44 2.62 -1.76
C SER A 98 -15.58 1.42 -0.83
N ALA A 99 -15.18 1.58 0.42
CA ALA A 99 -15.17 0.51 1.40
C ALA A 99 -15.79 0.95 2.72
N TYR A 100 -16.68 0.11 3.25
CA TYR A 100 -17.15 0.18 4.62
C TYR A 100 -16.21 -0.67 5.46
N THR A 101 -15.53 -0.06 6.43
CA THR A 101 -14.97 -0.83 7.53
C THR A 101 -16.12 -1.04 8.54
N LEU A 102 -16.09 -2.07 9.40
CA LEU A 102 -17.12 -2.29 10.43
C LEU A 102 -16.47 -2.82 11.72
N ARG A 103 -16.62 -2.11 12.85
CA ARG A 103 -16.17 -2.60 14.16
C ARG A 103 -17.26 -3.33 14.92
N GLY A 104 -16.93 -4.56 15.31
CA GLY A 104 -17.80 -5.43 16.08
C GLY A 104 -17.91 -5.07 17.56
N TYR A 105 -18.96 -5.58 18.20
CA TYR A 105 -19.29 -5.34 19.60
C TYR A 105 -18.18 -5.72 20.59
N HIS A 106 -17.41 -6.79 20.34
CA HIS A 106 -16.34 -7.24 21.24
C HIS A 106 -15.13 -6.28 21.29
N GLU A 107 -14.98 -5.39 20.30
CA GLU A 107 -13.85 -4.44 20.23
C GLU A 107 -14.11 -3.17 21.05
N GLN A 108 -15.37 -2.90 21.44
CA GLN A 108 -15.76 -1.75 22.25
C GLN A 108 -15.07 -1.69 23.62
N ASN A 109 -14.84 -2.85 24.24
CA ASN A 109 -14.24 -2.91 25.58
C ASN A 109 -12.76 -2.50 25.59
N LYS A 110 -12.11 -2.39 24.41
CA LYS A 110 -10.70 -2.00 24.29
C LYS A 110 -10.51 -0.54 23.90
N HIS A 111 -11.41 0.04 23.08
CA HIS A 111 -11.27 1.41 22.58
C HIS A 111 -12.62 2.14 22.53
N ARG A 112 -13.07 2.62 23.70
CA ARG A 112 -14.39 3.25 23.94
C ARG A 112 -14.66 4.60 23.25
N ASN A 113 -13.73 5.12 22.44
CA ASN A 113 -13.90 6.42 21.83
C ASN A 113 -14.10 6.27 20.33
N ASN A 114 -15.06 7.03 19.78
CA ASN A 114 -15.22 7.38 18.36
C ASN A 114 -13.93 7.99 17.80
N HIS A 115 -12.87 7.21 17.73
CA HIS A 115 -11.56 7.67 17.35
C HIS A 115 -11.44 7.47 15.86
N LYS A 116 -11.63 8.59 15.16
CA LYS A 116 -11.21 8.77 13.78
C LYS A 116 -9.79 8.18 13.64
N PRO A 117 -9.54 7.22 12.74
CA PRO A 117 -8.22 6.63 12.61
C PRO A 117 -7.21 7.73 12.19
N GLN A 118 -5.96 7.60 12.64
CA GLN A 118 -4.94 8.63 12.41
C GLN A 118 -4.64 8.83 10.91
N PHE A 119 -4.84 7.80 10.09
CA PHE A 119 -4.66 7.84 8.64
C PHE A 119 -5.85 8.41 7.87
N SER A 120 -6.95 8.74 8.54
CA SER A 120 -8.20 9.21 7.89
C SER A 120 -8.03 10.43 6.99
N THR A 121 -6.99 11.24 7.20
CA THR A 121 -6.69 12.41 6.36
C THR A 121 -5.88 12.06 5.12
N LEU A 122 -5.35 10.84 5.02
CA LEU A 122 -4.58 10.37 3.87
C LEU A 122 -5.49 9.84 2.76
N VAL A 123 -6.67 9.33 3.11
CA VAL A 123 -7.60 8.71 2.15
C VAL A 123 -8.68 9.67 1.67
N ASN A 124 -9.21 9.39 0.48
CA ASN A 124 -10.29 10.19 -0.08
C ASN A 124 -11.64 9.82 0.56
N HIS A 125 -12.52 10.81 0.68
CA HIS A 125 -13.93 10.64 1.07
C HIS A 125 -14.15 9.94 2.43
N PHE A 126 -13.17 10.03 3.34
CA PHE A 126 -13.33 9.51 4.70
C PHE A 126 -14.50 10.20 5.41
N ARG A 127 -15.40 9.41 6.00
CA ARG A 127 -16.41 9.88 6.95
C ARG A 127 -16.84 8.75 7.87
N MET A 128 -17.35 9.11 9.05
CA MET A 128 -18.03 8.14 9.91
C MET A 128 -19.33 7.68 9.24
N LEU A 129 -19.74 6.44 9.49
CA LEU A 129 -21.02 5.93 9.02
C LEU A 129 -22.18 6.65 9.72
N ASN A 130 -23.24 6.92 8.97
CA ASN A 130 -24.48 7.40 9.55
C ASN A 130 -25.36 6.22 10.01
N GLN A 131 -26.45 6.55 10.71
CA GLN A 131 -27.34 5.54 11.29
C GLN A 131 -27.97 4.62 10.22
N HIS A 132 -28.35 5.16 9.06
CA HIS A 132 -28.93 4.37 7.98
C HIS A 132 -27.93 3.35 7.41
N GLU A 133 -26.66 3.73 7.27
CA GLU A 133 -25.60 2.82 6.80
C GLU A 133 -25.28 1.74 7.82
N ILE A 134 -25.26 2.08 9.12
CA ILE A 134 -25.11 1.09 10.20
C ILE A 134 -26.25 0.06 10.14
N GLU A 135 -27.47 0.52 9.89
CA GLU A 135 -28.66 -0.33 9.82
C GLU A 135 -28.62 -1.34 8.67
N MET A 136 -27.94 -1.03 7.56
CA MET A 136 -27.70 -1.98 6.46
C MET A 136 -26.96 -3.24 6.93
N PHE A 137 -26.17 -3.13 8.00
CA PHE A 137 -25.34 -4.19 8.55
C PHE A 137 -25.81 -4.69 9.92
N ASN A 138 -27.06 -4.42 10.32
CA ASN A 138 -27.61 -4.78 11.65
C ASN A 138 -27.42 -6.26 12.06
N HIS A 139 -27.39 -7.18 11.09
CA HIS A 139 -27.14 -8.60 11.33
C HIS A 139 -25.75 -8.89 11.91
N LEU A 140 -24.77 -8.02 11.65
CA LEU A 140 -23.42 -8.07 12.22
C LEU A 140 -23.31 -7.31 13.55
N LYS A 141 -24.37 -6.56 13.92
CA LYS A 141 -24.40 -5.68 15.10
C LYS A 141 -23.18 -4.76 15.20
N PRO A 142 -22.83 -4.02 14.13
CA PRO A 142 -21.69 -3.10 14.17
C PRO A 142 -22.00 -1.96 15.12
N THR A 143 -20.95 -1.42 15.73
CA THR A 143 -21.13 -0.43 16.81
C THR A 143 -20.63 0.97 16.48
N SER A 144 -19.67 1.06 15.57
CA SER A 144 -19.13 2.32 15.05
C SER A 144 -18.35 1.96 13.81
N ASP A 145 -18.36 2.80 12.78
CA ASP A 145 -17.34 2.70 11.75
C ASP A 145 -17.23 3.92 10.83
N PHE A 146 -16.42 3.79 9.79
CA PHE A 146 -16.21 4.77 8.75
C PHE A 146 -16.33 4.13 7.36
N VAL A 147 -16.54 4.98 6.37
CA VAL A 147 -16.41 4.68 4.95
C VAL A 147 -15.30 5.54 4.38
N MET A 148 -14.57 4.99 3.42
CA MET A 148 -13.54 5.70 2.67
C MET A 148 -13.49 5.23 1.23
N SER A 149 -12.87 6.02 0.36
CA SER A 149 -12.37 5.53 -0.92
C SER A 149 -10.92 5.12 -0.76
N THR A 150 -10.60 3.89 -1.17
CA THR A 150 -9.26 3.30 -1.07
C THR A 150 -8.93 2.47 -2.30
N PHE A 151 -7.78 1.81 -2.30
CA PHE A 151 -7.31 0.95 -3.38
C PHE A 151 -7.36 -0.52 -3.00
N ALA A 152 -7.77 -1.34 -3.95
CA ALA A 152 -7.44 -2.76 -4.00
C ALA A 152 -6.44 -2.95 -5.14
N ILE A 153 -5.32 -3.60 -4.84
CA ILE A 153 -4.27 -3.92 -5.79
C ILE A 153 -4.22 -5.43 -5.94
N GLU A 154 -4.39 -5.94 -7.16
CA GLU A 154 -4.00 -7.32 -7.42
C GLU A 154 -2.47 -7.38 -7.46
N VAL A 155 -1.90 -7.86 -6.35
CA VAL A 155 -0.46 -7.70 -6.09
C VAL A 155 0.39 -8.53 -7.04
N ARG A 156 -0.09 -9.67 -7.54
CA ARG A 156 0.62 -10.49 -8.51
C ARG A 156 0.79 -9.75 -9.85
N TYR A 157 -0.25 -9.05 -10.32
CA TYR A 157 -0.12 -8.19 -11.50
C TYR A 157 0.78 -6.99 -11.21
N TYR A 158 0.67 -6.39 -10.03
CA TYR A 158 1.50 -5.24 -9.68
C TYR A 158 2.99 -5.58 -9.61
N LEU A 159 3.36 -6.69 -8.97
CA LEU A 159 4.74 -7.18 -8.91
C LEU A 159 5.29 -7.47 -10.30
N ARG A 160 4.47 -8.07 -11.19
CA ARG A 160 4.86 -8.30 -12.59
C ARG A 160 5.18 -6.99 -13.31
N GLU A 161 4.37 -5.95 -13.13
CA GLU A 161 4.64 -4.65 -13.77
C GLU A 161 5.92 -4.00 -13.20
N LEU A 162 6.14 -4.08 -11.88
CA LEU A 162 7.39 -3.57 -11.28
C LEU A 162 8.63 -4.33 -11.78
N GLN A 163 8.54 -5.64 -12.01
CA GLN A 163 9.62 -6.43 -12.61
C GLN A 163 9.99 -6.00 -14.02
N LEU A 164 9.06 -5.38 -14.78
CA LEU A 164 9.35 -4.84 -16.11
C LEU A 164 10.04 -3.47 -16.06
N GLU A 165 10.05 -2.80 -14.89
CA GLU A 165 10.70 -1.50 -14.67
C GLU A 165 12.14 -1.61 -14.16
N VAL A 166 12.61 -2.83 -13.83
CA VAL A 166 13.92 -3.07 -13.16
C VAL A 166 14.85 -3.97 -13.96
#